data_AF-A0A518ATE4-F1
#
_entry.id   AF-A0A518ATE4-F1
#
_cell.length_a   1.000
_cell.length_b   1.000
_cell.length_c   1.000
_cell.angle_alpha   90.00
_cell.angle_beta   90.00
_cell.angle_gamma   90.00
#
_symmetry.space_group_name_H-M   'P 1'
#
loop_
_entity.id
_entity.type
_entity.pdbx_description
1 polymer ?
#
loop_
_entity_poly.entity_id
_entity_poly.type
_entity_poly.pdbx_seq_one_letter_code
_entity_poly.pdbx_strand_id
1 'polypeptide(L)'
;MGKLYNFILGVVVGFGLYHATFNYHLMYADDGLHLIAKQPPRFSDLYVDVRGYSLSDWAAHPELLLAVEKAGKRHLVGDAAEKTVNDAVNQAVDKLFPKPEE
;
A
#
# COMPACT_ATOMS: atom_id res chain seq x y z
N MET A 1 -25.31 -33.31 5.46
CA MET A 1 -24.91 -32.37 4.39
C MET A 1 -24.99 -30.89 4.78
N GLY A 2 -26.06 -30.39 5.43
CA GLY A 2 -26.22 -28.95 5.70
C GLY A 2 -25.16 -28.28 6.60
N LYS A 3 -24.59 -28.99 7.58
CA LYS A 3 -23.58 -28.43 8.49
C LYS A 3 -22.24 -28.13 7.79
N LEU A 4 -21.80 -29.03 6.92
CA LEU A 4 -20.56 -28.85 6.15
C LEU A 4 -20.72 -27.75 5.11
N TYR A 5 -21.88 -27.67 4.46
CA TYR A 5 -22.21 -26.58 3.54
C TYR A 5 -22.16 -25.21 4.24
N ASN A 6 -22.83 -25.07 5.39
CA ASN A 6 -22.82 -23.82 6.15
C ASN A 6 -21.40 -23.45 6.64
N PHE A 7 -20.59 -24.45 7.00
CA PHE A 7 -19.20 -24.23 7.38
C PHE A 7 -18.36 -23.70 6.20
N ILE A 8 -18.41 -24.36 5.04
CA ILE A 8 -17.66 -23.94 3.85
C ILE A 8 -18.14 -22.57 3.38
N LEU A 9 -19.45 -22.31 3.42
CA LEU A 9 -20.01 -20.99 3.11
C LEU A 9 -19.42 -19.92 4.04
N GLY A 10 -19.34 -20.18 5.34
CA GLY A 10 -18.70 -19.29 6.31
C GLY A 10 -17.21 -19.05 6.00
N VAL A 11 -16.47 -20.09 5.61
CA VAL A 11 -15.05 -19.97 5.22
C VAL A 11 -14.90 -19.10 3.97
N VAL A 12 -15.70 -19.33 2.93
CA VAL A 12 -15.63 -18.56 1.67
C VAL A 12 -16.00 -17.10 1.92
N VAL A 13 -17.05 -16.84 2.70
CA VAL A 13 -17.47 -15.48 3.05
C VAL A 13 -16.41 -14.79 3.90
N GLY A 14 -15.88 -15.47 4.92
CA GLY A 14 -14.83 -14.93 5.79
C GLY A 14 -13.54 -14.61 5.02
N PHE A 15 -13.10 -15.53 4.17
CA PHE A 15 -11.94 -15.31 3.30
C PHE A 15 -12.17 -14.17 2.30
N GLY A 16 -13.36 -14.10 1.69
CA GLY A 16 -13.73 -13.02 0.77
C GLY A 16 -13.72 -11.65 1.44
N LEU A 17 -14.29 -11.53 2.65
CA LEU A 17 -14.27 -10.30 3.43
C LEU A 17 -12.86 -9.89 3.85
N TYR A 18 -12.07 -10.84 4.34
CA TYR A 18 -10.66 -10.62 4.67
C TYR A 18 -9.89 -10.09 3.45
N HIS A 19 -10.04 -10.76 2.30
CA HIS A 19 -9.35 -10.38 1.07
C HIS A 19 -9.79 -8.99 0.59
N ALA A 20 -11.09 -8.70 0.57
CA ALA A 20 -11.60 -7.39 0.18
C ALA A 20 -11.06 -6.27 1.09
N THR A 21 -11.04 -6.48 2.40
CA THR A 21 -10.56 -5.48 3.38
C THR A 21 -9.07 -5.17 3.21
N PHE A 22 -8.26 -6.20 2.91
CA PHE A 22 -6.83 -6.03 2.71
C PHE A 22 -6.46 -5.45 1.36
N ASN A 23 -7.27 -5.68 0.32
CA ASN A 23 -7.00 -5.25 -1.05
C ASN A 23 -7.70 -3.95 -1.44
N TYR A 24 -8.60 -3.40 -0.62
CA TYR A 24 -9.31 -2.16 -0.96
C TYR A 24 -9.44 -1.21 0.24
N HIS A 25 -9.30 0.09 -0.03
CA HIS A 25 -9.75 1.19 0.82
C HIS A 25 -11.16 1.57 0.37
N LEU A 26 -12.09 1.63 1.32
CA LEU A 26 -13.33 2.35 1.14
C LEU A 26 -13.13 3.74 1.72
N MET A 27 -13.21 4.77 0.89
CA MET A 27 -13.06 6.15 1.29
C MET A 27 -14.33 6.92 0.93
N TYR A 28 -14.77 7.78 1.85
CA TYR A 28 -15.87 8.69 1.64
C TYR A 28 -15.28 10.08 1.42
N ALA A 29 -15.43 10.60 0.22
CA ALA A 29 -14.99 11.92 -0.20
C ALA A 29 -16.21 12.82 -0.46
N ASP A 30 -15.97 14.11 -0.69
CA ASP A 30 -17.04 15.11 -0.88
C ASP A 30 -17.97 14.79 -2.07
N ASP A 31 -17.50 13.98 -3.02
CA ASP A 31 -18.22 13.50 -4.21
C ASP A 31 -18.80 12.08 -4.06
N GLY A 32 -18.56 11.40 -2.92
CA GLY A 32 -19.21 10.13 -2.57
C GLY A 32 -18.27 9.01 -2.10
N LEU A 33 -18.76 7.77 -2.22
CA LEU A 33 -18.00 6.57 -1.84
C LEU A 33 -17.11 6.12 -2.98
N HIS A 34 -15.82 5.97 -2.69
CA HIS A 34 -14.82 5.46 -3.62
C HIS A 34 -14.15 4.22 -3.05
N LEU A 35 -13.98 3.22 -3.92
CA LEU A 35 -13.20 2.03 -3.65
C LEU A 35 -11.85 2.16 -4.35
N ILE A 36 -10.78 2.34 -3.58
CA ILE A 36 -9.41 2.35 -4.11
C ILE A 36 -8.74 1.03 -3.80
N ALA A 37 -8.12 0.39 -4.80
CA ALA A 37 -7.27 -0.77 -4.56
C ALA A 37 -6.07 -0.40 -3.65
N LYS A 38 -5.93 -1.12 -2.53
CA LYS A 38 -4.70 -1.17 -1.72
C LYS A 38 -3.63 -1.90 -2.50
N GLN A 39 -2.39 -1.47 -2.32
CA GLN A 39 -1.24 -2.31 -2.65
C GLN A 39 -1.31 -3.57 -1.76
N PRO A 40 -1.46 -4.77 -2.33
CA PRO A 40 -1.57 -5.98 -1.54
C PRO A 40 -0.26 -6.22 -0.79
N PRO A 41 -0.29 -6.54 0.51
CA PRO A 41 0.92 -6.90 1.23
C PRO A 41 1.53 -8.14 0.58
N ARG A 42 2.76 -8.01 0.07
CA ARG A 42 3.51 -9.16 -0.46
C ARG A 42 4.25 -9.82 0.69
N PHE A 43 4.43 -11.13 0.61
CA PHE A 43 5.24 -11.86 1.61
C PHE A 43 6.69 -11.36 1.68
N SER A 44 7.21 -10.82 0.57
CA SER A 44 8.52 -10.15 0.52
C SER A 44 8.61 -8.97 1.49
N ASP A 45 7.48 -8.34 1.80
CA ASP A 45 7.43 -7.10 2.58
C ASP A 45 7.27 -7.40 4.09
N LEU A 46 7.19 -8.68 4.47
CA LEU A 46 7.08 -9.12 5.87
C LEU A 46 8.34 -8.77 6.69
N TYR A 47 9.51 -8.86 6.06
CA TYR A 47 10.79 -8.52 6.67
C TYR A 47 11.73 -7.95 5.60
N VAL A 48 12.10 -6.67 5.76
CA VAL A 48 13.04 -5.98 4.87
C VAL A 48 14.18 -5.41 5.71
N ASP A 49 15.41 -5.82 5.40
CA ASP A 49 16.62 -5.26 6.02
C ASP A 49 17.12 -4.05 5.23
N VAL A 50 16.94 -2.86 5.80
CA VAL A 50 17.27 -1.57 5.17
C VAL A 50 18.64 -1.02 5.57
N ARG A 51 19.42 -1.74 6.40
CA ARG A 51 20.68 -1.22 6.98
C ARG A 51 21.79 -0.96 5.96
N GLY A 52 21.66 -1.49 4.74
CA GLY A 52 22.56 -1.25 3.62
C GLY A 52 21.86 -0.67 2.39
N TYR A 53 20.63 -0.18 2.52
CA TYR A 53 19.88 0.35 1.38
C TYR A 53 20.56 1.61 0.82
N SER A 54 20.85 1.55 -0.47
CA SER A 54 21.22 2.71 -1.26
C SER A 54 19.99 3.50 -1.71
N LEU A 55 20.23 4.67 -2.30
CA LEU A 55 19.16 5.50 -2.86
C LEU A 55 18.33 4.77 -3.92
N SER A 56 18.99 3.98 -4.76
CA SER A 56 18.33 3.17 -5.80
C SER A 56 17.48 2.05 -5.21
N ASP A 57 17.87 1.49 -4.06
CA ASP A 57 17.08 0.45 -3.39
C ASP A 57 15.77 1.02 -2.83
N TRP A 58 15.83 2.24 -2.27
CA TRP A 58 14.63 2.97 -1.85
C TRP A 58 13.73 3.36 -3.03
N ALA A 59 14.32 3.81 -4.14
CA ALA A 59 13.57 4.12 -5.36
C ALA A 59 12.89 2.88 -5.97
N ALA A 60 13.48 1.69 -5.77
CA ALA A 60 12.89 0.42 -6.19
C ALA A 60 11.75 -0.07 -5.28
N HIS A 61 11.62 0.49 -4.06
CA HIS A 61 10.60 0.11 -3.06
C HIS A 61 9.78 1.33 -2.57
N PRO A 62 9.08 2.06 -3.46
CA PRO A 62 8.32 3.26 -3.10
C PRO A 62 7.20 2.99 -2.06
N GLU A 63 6.63 1.79 -2.06
CA GLU A 63 5.63 1.34 -1.09
C GLU A 63 6.17 1.27 0.35
N LEU A 64 7.41 0.80 0.53
CA LEU A 64 8.06 0.73 1.85
C LEU A 64 8.35 2.14 2.36
N LEU A 65 8.74 3.03 1.45
CA LEU A 65 9.01 4.44 1.73
C LEU A 65 7.75 5.16 2.27
N LEU A 66 6.62 4.98 1.60
CA LEU A 66 5.32 5.51 2.03
C LEU A 66 4.90 4.94 3.39
N ALA A 67 5.17 3.66 3.66
CA ALA A 67 4.87 3.05 4.95
C ALA A 67 5.74 3.63 6.08
N VAL A 68 7.04 3.82 5.84
CA VAL A 68 7.98 4.45 6.77
C VAL A 68 7.61 5.90 7.06
N GLU A 69 7.16 6.65 6.04
CA GLU A 69 6.66 8.01 6.19
C GLU A 69 5.36 8.06 7.02
N LYS A 70 4.36 7.23 6.71
CA LYS A 70 3.12 7.13 7.49
C LYS A 70 3.36 6.75 8.95
N ALA A 71 4.42 5.97 9.22
CA ALA A 71 4.84 5.60 10.56
C ALA A 71 5.64 6.71 11.30
N GLY A 72 5.94 7.83 10.63
CA GLY A 72 6.77 8.91 11.19
C GLY A 72 8.23 8.51 11.41
N LYS A 73 8.73 7.50 10.68
CA LYS A 73 10.07 6.91 10.86
C LYS A 73 11.06 7.35 9.78
N ARG A 74 10.91 8.57 9.24
CA ARG A 74 11.79 9.14 8.18
C ARG A 74 13.28 9.02 8.48
N HIS A 75 13.70 9.07 9.75
CA HIS A 75 15.11 8.89 10.15
C HIS A 75 15.73 7.54 9.75
N LEU A 76 14.92 6.52 9.42
CA LEU A 76 15.41 5.22 8.94
C LEU A 76 15.83 5.23 7.47
N VAL A 77 15.39 6.22 6.70
CA VAL A 77 15.64 6.34 5.25
C VAL A 77 17.00 7.00 4.98
N GLY A 78 17.54 7.74 5.95
CA GLY A 78 18.81 8.45 5.84
C GLY A 78 18.71 9.74 5.01
N ASP A 79 19.55 10.73 5.32
CA ASP A 79 19.47 12.09 4.75
C ASP A 79 19.56 12.13 3.22
N ALA A 80 20.24 11.15 2.59
CA ALA A 80 20.40 11.09 1.13
C ALA A 80 19.12 10.67 0.39
N ALA A 81 18.22 9.93 1.06
CA ALA A 81 16.99 9.43 0.44
C ALA A 81 15.77 10.33 0.64
N GLU A 82 15.86 11.36 1.48
CA GLU A 82 14.78 12.32 1.70
C GLU A 82 14.36 13.06 0.42
N LYS A 83 15.33 13.38 -0.45
CA LYS A 83 15.05 14.04 -1.74
C LYS A 83 14.37 13.09 -2.73
N THR A 84 14.83 11.83 -2.78
CA THR A 84 14.23 10.78 -3.61
C THR A 84 12.86 10.33 -3.08
N VAL A 85 12.60 10.44 -1.78
CA VAL A 85 11.26 10.26 -1.21
C VAL A 85 10.30 11.27 -1.79
N ASN A 86 10.66 12.56 -1.75
CA ASN A 86 9.81 13.60 -2.30
C ASN A 86 9.56 13.39 -3.80
N ASP A 87 10.60 13.02 -4.56
CA ASP A 87 10.47 12.76 -6.00
C ASP A 87 9.61 11.51 -6.29
N ALA A 88 9.77 10.42 -5.54
CA ALA A 88 8.99 9.19 -5.70
C ALA A 88 7.53 9.37 -5.30
N VAL A 89 7.26 10.13 -4.23
CA VAL A 89 5.90 10.50 -3.81
C VAL A 89 5.24 11.34 -4.88
N ASN A 90 5.92 12.36 -5.40
CA ASN A 90 5.38 13.21 -6.47
C ASN A 90 5.10 12.40 -7.75
N GLN A 91 5.99 11.47 -8.12
CA GLN A 91 5.77 10.60 -9.28
C GLN A 91 4.60 9.62 -9.10
N ALA A 92 4.43 9.08 -7.88
CA ALA A 92 3.31 8.20 -7.56
C ALA A 92 1.97 8.98 -7.58
N VAL A 93 1.98 10.22 -7.06
CA VAL A 93 0.82 11.12 -7.13
C VAL A 93 0.48 11.45 -8.59
N ASP A 94 1.45 11.83 -9.41
CA ASP A 94 1.22 12.18 -10.82
C ASP A 94 0.72 10.99 -11.65
N LYS A 95 1.20 9.77 -11.37
CA LYS A 95 0.71 8.55 -12.05
C LYS A 95 -0.71 8.17 -11.67
N LEU A 96 -1.11 8.43 -10.43
CA LEU A 96 -2.45 8.11 -9.93
C LEU A 96 -3.46 9.23 -10.21
N PHE A 97 -2.98 10.46 -10.33
CA PHE A 97 -3.76 11.66 -10.60
C PHE A 97 -3.08 12.49 -11.71
N PRO A 98 -3.14 12.03 -12.97
CA PRO A 98 -2.57 12.78 -14.08
C PRO A 98 -3.26 14.15 -14.18
N LYS A 99 -2.46 15.22 -14.18
CA LYS A 99 -2.95 16.59 -14.31
C LYS A 99 -3.77 16.71 -15.61
N PRO A 100 -4.99 17.29 -15.59
CA PRO A 100 -5.75 17.49 -16.81
C PRO A 100 -4.95 18.43 -17.73
N GLU A 101 -4.75 18.03 -18.99
CA GLU A 101 -4.21 18.92 -20.02
C GLU A 101 -5.20 20.07 -20.24
N GLU A 102 -4.74 21.31 -20.09
CA GLU A 102 -5.48 22.55 -20.38
C GLU A 102 -5.60 22.80 -21.88
#